data_AF-A0A7M3M9G8-F1
#
_entry.id   AF-A0A7M3M9G8-F1
#
_cell.length_a   1.000
_cell.length_b   1.000
_cell.length_c   1.000
_cell.angle_alpha   90.00
_cell.angle_beta   90.00
_cell.angle_gamma   90.00
#
_symmetry.space_group_name_H-M   'P 1'
#
loop_
_entity.id
_entity.type
_entity.pdbx_description
1 polymer ?
#
loop_
_entity_poly.entity_id
_entity_poly.type
_entity_poly.pdbx_seq_one_letter_code
_entity_poly.pdbx_strand_id
1 'polypeptide(L)'
;VQEVQKRGAGEIVLNMMNQDGVRNGYDLEQLKKVRAICHVPLIASGGAGTMEHFLEAFRDANVDGALAASVFHKQIINIGELKPFLAGQGVEIRVC
;
A
#
# COMPACT_ATOMS: atom_id res chain seq x y z
N VAL A 1 -8.25 3.13 -14.64
CA VAL A 1 -7.11 3.99 -14.21
C VAL A 1 -6.89 5.17 -15.16
N GLN A 2 -6.61 4.95 -16.45
CA GLN A 2 -6.39 6.09 -17.38
C GLN A 2 -7.61 7.01 -17.53
N GLU A 3 -8.81 6.45 -17.67
CA GLU A 3 -10.04 7.25 -17.84
C GLU A 3 -10.33 8.14 -16.62
N VAL A 4 -10.22 7.61 -15.40
CA VAL A 4 -10.49 8.39 -14.18
C VAL A 4 -9.46 9.49 -13.96
N GLN A 5 -8.19 9.27 -14.32
CA GLN A 5 -7.16 10.32 -14.30
C GLN A 5 -7.48 11.43 -15.31
N LYS A 6 -7.91 11.07 -16.53
CA LYS A 6 -8.33 12.04 -17.56
C LYS A 6 -9.53 12.87 -17.11
N ARG A 7 -10.40 12.30 -16.28
CA ARG A 7 -11.54 12.99 -15.66
C ARG A 7 -11.17 13.85 -14.45
N GLY A 8 -9.90 13.91 -14.08
CA GLY A 8 -9.40 14.76 -13.00
C GLY A 8 -9.34 14.09 -11.62
N ALA A 9 -9.35 12.76 -11.53
CA ALA A 9 -9.10 12.07 -10.26
C ALA A 9 -7.67 12.40 -9.76
N GLY A 10 -7.56 12.92 -8.54
CA GLY A 10 -6.29 13.34 -7.93
C GLY A 10 -5.55 12.24 -7.16
N GLU A 11 -6.19 11.09 -6.93
CA GLU A 11 -5.60 9.93 -6.24
C GLU A 11 -6.33 8.65 -6.69
N ILE A 12 -5.62 7.53 -6.69
CA ILE A 12 -6.19 6.20 -6.93
C ILE A 12 -5.94 5.32 -5.72
N VAL A 13 -7.03 4.92 -5.07
CA VAL A 13 -7.01 3.85 -4.06
C VAL A 13 -7.34 2.54 -4.76
N LEU A 14 -6.35 1.65 -4.88
CA LEU A 14 -6.54 0.35 -5.52
C LEU A 14 -6.83 -0.71 -4.46
N ASN A 15 -8.10 -1.12 -4.37
CA ASN A 15 -8.50 -2.23 -3.51
C ASN A 15 -8.33 -3.59 -4.23
N MET A 16 -7.58 -4.50 -3.61
CA MET A 16 -7.27 -5.82 -4.14
C MET A 16 -8.22 -6.86 -3.54
N MET A 17 -9.40 -7.03 -4.13
CA MET A 17 -10.45 -7.90 -3.59
C MET A 17 -10.00 -9.36 -3.41
N ASN A 18 -9.11 -9.87 -4.25
CA ASN A 18 -8.63 -11.26 -4.15
C ASN A 18 -7.69 -11.48 -2.95
N GLN A 19 -6.98 -10.44 -2.51
CA GLN A 19 -6.08 -10.49 -1.37
C GLN A 19 -6.74 -9.95 -0.09
N ASP A 20 -7.91 -9.32 -0.21
CA ASP A 20 -8.60 -8.74 0.92
C ASP A 20 -9.01 -9.81 1.94
N GLY A 21 -8.61 -9.63 3.19
CA GLY A 21 -8.81 -10.61 4.26
C GLY A 21 -7.86 -11.83 4.26
N VAL A 22 -7.10 -12.08 3.20
CA VAL A 22 -6.19 -13.25 3.09
C VAL A 22 -4.88 -13.06 3.86
N ARG A 23 -4.45 -11.80 4.08
CA ARG A 23 -3.23 -11.42 4.82
C ARG A 23 -1.92 -11.97 4.24
N ASN A 24 -1.90 -12.34 2.96
CA ASN A 24 -0.71 -12.83 2.24
C ASN A 24 0.09 -11.72 1.54
N GLY A 25 -0.16 -10.46 1.90
CA GLY A 25 0.51 -9.31 1.31
C GLY A 25 -0.33 -8.63 0.23
N TYR A 26 0.18 -7.50 -0.25
CA TYR A 26 -0.42 -6.76 -1.34
C TYR A 26 -0.14 -7.47 -2.67
N ASP A 27 -1.02 -7.33 -3.65
CA ASP A 27 -0.77 -7.81 -5.02
C ASP A 27 0.23 -6.88 -5.73
N LEU A 28 1.51 -7.18 -5.56
CA LEU A 28 2.61 -6.39 -6.13
C LEU A 28 2.57 -6.38 -7.66
N GLU A 29 2.12 -7.46 -8.30
CA GLU A 29 2.02 -7.49 -9.76
C GLU A 29 0.95 -6.52 -10.26
N GLN A 30 -0.22 -6.54 -9.64
CA GLN A 30 -1.31 -5.64 -9.99
C GLN A 30 -0.93 -4.18 -9.71
N LEU A 31 -0.29 -3.92 -8.57
CA LEU A 31 0.19 -2.58 -8.22
C LEU A 31 1.24 -2.08 -9.22
N LYS A 32 2.22 -2.90 -9.61
CA LYS A 32 3.22 -2.53 -10.63
C LYS A 32 2.57 -2.21 -11.98
N LYS A 33 1.60 -3.02 -12.41
CA LYS A 33 0.85 -2.79 -13.66
C LYS A 33 0.09 -1.47 -13.62
N VAL A 34 -0.53 -1.15 -12.49
CA VAL A 34 -1.27 0.11 -12.30
C VAL A 34 -0.33 1.30 -12.17
N ARG A 35 0.77 1.18 -11.41
CA ARG A 35 1.79 2.21 -11.25
C ARG A 35 2.36 2.65 -12.59
N ALA A 36 2.60 1.72 -13.52
CA ALA A 36 3.13 2.01 -14.85
C ALA A 36 2.22 2.94 -15.69
N ILE A 37 0.92 3.03 -15.39
CA ILE A 37 -0.06 3.86 -16.10
C ILE A 37 -0.68 4.96 -15.23
N CYS A 38 -0.35 4.97 -13.94
CA CYS A 38 -0.84 5.93 -12.95
C CYS A 38 0.21 7.02 -12.76
N HIS A 39 -0.20 8.27 -12.86
CA HIS A 39 0.68 9.44 -12.64
C HIS A 39 0.28 10.22 -11.39
N VAL A 40 -0.94 10.00 -10.91
CA VAL A 40 -1.41 10.52 -9.61
C VAL A 40 -0.99 9.56 -8.48
N PRO A 41 -1.06 10.00 -7.21
CA PRO A 41 -0.83 9.15 -6.06
C PRO A 41 -1.60 7.83 -6.13
N LEU A 42 -0.90 6.72 -5.88
CA LEU A 42 -1.42 5.37 -5.86
C LEU A 42 -1.35 4.79 -4.45
N ILE A 43 -2.51 4.47 -3.88
CA ILE A 43 -2.63 3.88 -2.55
C ILE A 43 -2.97 2.40 -2.69
N ALA A 44 -2.15 1.52 -2.10
CA ALA A 44 -2.42 0.10 -2.02
C ALA A 44 -3.44 -0.21 -0.91
N SER A 45 -4.52 -0.95 -1.20
CA SER A 45 -5.52 -1.36 -0.23
C SER A 45 -5.82 -2.85 -0.33
N GLY A 46 -5.81 -3.56 0.81
CA GLY A 46 -6.17 -4.98 0.91
C GLY A 46 -4.96 -5.92 0.86
N GLY A 47 -4.95 -6.93 1.74
CA GLY A 47 -3.94 -8.00 1.75
C GLY A 47 -2.81 -7.89 2.78
N ALA A 48 -2.58 -6.72 3.40
CA ALA A 48 -1.54 -6.57 4.43
C ALA A 48 -1.70 -7.57 5.59
N GLY A 49 -0.57 -8.10 6.06
CA GLY A 49 -0.52 -9.19 7.06
C GLY A 49 0.66 -9.06 8.00
N THR A 50 1.84 -8.72 7.48
CA THR A 50 3.06 -8.46 8.24
C THR A 50 3.64 -7.08 7.88
N MET A 51 4.68 -6.63 8.60
CA MET A 51 5.33 -5.33 8.33
C MET A 51 6.06 -5.34 6.98
N GLU A 52 6.61 -6.49 6.59
CA GLU A 52 7.32 -6.71 5.33
C GLU A 52 6.39 -6.46 4.14
N HIS A 53 5.11 -6.84 4.23
CA HIS A 53 4.15 -6.57 3.16
C HIS A 53 4.04 -5.07 2.85
N PHE A 54 4.13 -4.20 3.86
CA PHE A 54 4.15 -2.75 3.63
C PHE A 54 5.44 -2.32 2.94
N LEU A 55 6.59 -2.85 3.38
CA LEU A 55 7.88 -2.56 2.78
C LEU A 55 7.90 -2.95 1.30
N GLU A 56 7.40 -4.13 0.96
CA GLU A 56 7.32 -4.61 -0.43
C GLU A 56 6.42 -3.71 -1.29
N ALA A 57 5.30 -3.23 -0.75
CA ALA A 57 4.43 -2.31 -1.48
C ALA A 57 5.16 -0.99 -1.82
N PHE A 58 5.87 -0.40 -0.86
CA PHE A 58 6.63 0.83 -1.08
C PHE A 58 7.85 0.60 -1.98
N ARG A 59 8.67 -0.39 -1.68
CA ARG A 59 9.94 -0.66 -2.36
C ARG A 59 9.74 -1.25 -3.76
N ASP A 60 8.91 -2.28 -3.86
CA ASP A 60 8.84 -3.09 -5.07
C ASP A 60 7.73 -2.60 -6.00
N ALA A 61 6.62 -2.09 -5.47
CA ALA A 61 5.51 -1.59 -6.28
C ALA A 61 5.44 -0.05 -6.44
N ASN A 62 6.30 0.69 -5.74
CA ASN A 62 6.41 2.15 -5.81
C ASN A 62 5.05 2.85 -5.58
N VAL A 63 4.35 2.42 -4.53
CA VAL A 63 3.09 3.03 -4.10
C VAL A 63 3.37 4.28 -3.26
N ASP A 64 2.47 5.25 -3.34
CA ASP A 64 2.58 6.50 -2.60
C ASP A 64 1.99 6.36 -1.18
N GLY A 65 1.18 5.33 -0.96
CA GLY A 65 0.65 5.00 0.36
C GLY A 65 0.15 3.57 0.46
N ALA A 66 0.01 3.10 1.70
CA ALA A 66 -0.47 1.77 2.02
C ALA A 66 -1.60 1.86 3.04
N LEU A 67 -2.75 1.30 2.69
CA LEU A 67 -3.95 1.21 3.51
C LEU A 67 -4.10 -0.22 4.01
N ALA A 68 -4.38 -0.36 5.31
CA ALA A 68 -4.75 -1.62 5.92
C ALA A 68 -5.75 -1.37 7.06
N ALA A 69 -6.67 -2.31 7.26
CA ALA A 69 -7.68 -2.22 8.33
C ALA A 69 -7.55 -3.39 9.32
N SER A 70 -7.67 -4.62 8.82
CA SER A 70 -7.73 -5.84 9.62
C SER A 70 -6.50 -6.14 10.48
N VAL A 71 -5.32 -5.61 10.14
CA VAL A 71 -4.09 -5.77 10.92
C VAL A 71 -3.99 -4.78 12.08
N PHE A 72 -4.51 -3.56 11.89
CA PHE A 72 -4.50 -2.54 12.94
C PHE A 72 -5.66 -2.72 13.92
N HIS A 73 -6.88 -3.01 13.43
CA HIS A 73 -8.04 -3.27 14.29
C HIS A 73 -7.84 -4.51 15.18
N LYS A 74 -7.13 -5.53 14.69
CA LYS A 74 -6.81 -6.73 15.49
C LYS A 74 -5.47 -6.62 16.23
N GLN A 75 -4.83 -5.45 16.24
CA GLN A 75 -3.57 -5.19 16.95
C GLN A 75 -2.44 -6.18 16.56
N ILE A 76 -2.45 -6.69 15.33
CA ILE A 76 -1.44 -7.62 14.82
C ILE A 76 -0.16 -6.86 14.47
N ILE A 77 -0.33 -5.64 13.96
CA ILE A 77 0.77 -4.72 13.68
C ILE A 77 0.50 -3.45 14.46
N ASN A 78 1.48 -3.02 15.23
CA ASN A 78 1.46 -1.72 15.87
C ASN A 78 1.95 -0.67 14.87
N ILE A 79 1.15 0.38 14.62
CA ILE A 79 1.54 1.47 13.72
C ILE A 79 2.78 2.23 14.22
N GLY A 80 2.97 2.29 15.55
CA GLY A 80 4.12 2.90 16.20
C GLY A 80 5.40 2.11 16.02
N GLU A 81 5.32 0.81 15.72
CA GLU A 81 6.48 -0.03 15.37
C GLU A 81 6.71 -0.10 13.86
N LEU A 82 5.61 -0.14 13.09
CA LEU A 82 5.64 -0.18 11.64
C LEU A 82 6.35 1.04 11.03
N LYS A 83 6.06 2.24 11.56
CA LYS A 83 6.67 3.48 11.04
C LYS A 83 8.20 3.50 11.22
N PRO A 84 8.76 3.27 12.42
CA PRO A 84 10.20 3.12 12.60
C PRO A 84 10.80 1.99 11.76
N PHE A 85 10.10 0.84 11.64
CA PHE A 85 10.55 -0.26 10.81
C PHE A 85 10.73 0.19 9.35
N LEU A 86 9.72 0.83 8.76
CA LEU A 86 9.78 1.32 7.38
C LEU A 86 10.84 2.41 7.20
N ALA A 87 10.95 3.34 8.16
CA ALA A 87 11.99 4.37 8.15
C ALA A 87 13.41 3.76 8.21
N GLY A 88 13.61 2.73 9.05
CA GLY A 88 14.88 1.99 9.15
C GLY A 88 15.25 1.21 7.87
N GLN A 89 14.27 0.92 7.02
CA GLN A 89 14.46 0.30 5.70
C GLN A 89 14.62 1.31 4.56
N GLY A 90 14.69 2.62 4.89
CA GLY A 90 14.90 3.69 3.91
C GLY A 90 13.63 4.21 3.24
N VAL A 91 12.44 3.85 3.74
CA VAL A 91 11.17 4.41 3.26
C VAL A 91 10.93 5.76 3.95
N GLU A 92 10.72 6.83 3.19
CA GLU A 92 10.41 8.15 3.74
C GLU A 92 9.02 8.17 4.38
N ILE A 93 8.99 8.02 5.70
CA ILE A 93 7.76 7.92 6.50
C ILE A 93 7.75 9.02 7.56
N ARG A 94 6.56 9.59 7.78
CA ARG A 94 6.31 10.49 8.91
C ARG A 94 6.31 9.71 10.22
N VAL A 95 7.43 9.78 10.94
CA VAL A 95 7.51 9.42 12.36
C VAL A 95 6.68 10.41 13.17
N CYS A 96 5.74 9.89 13.96
CA CYS A 96 4.84 10.67 14.82
C CYS A 96 4.88 10.07 16.22
#